data_AF-A0A6B3HF64-F1
#
_entry.id   AF-A0A6B3HF64-F1
#
_cell.length_a   1.000
_cell.length_b   1.000
_cell.length_c   1.000
_cell.angle_alpha   90.00
_cell.angle_beta   90.00
_cell.angle_gamma   90.00
#
_symmetry.space_group_name_H-M   'P 1'
#
loop_
_entity.id
_entity.type
_entity.pdbx_description
1 polymer ?
#
loop_
_entity_poly.entity_id
_entity_poly.type
_entity_poly.pdbx_seq_one_letter_code
_entity_poly.pdbx_strand_id
1 'polypeptide(L)' 'DRFCFEGFLPRKAGERLSKLREVGDERRTMVFFEAPHRLDDTLAAMAEVFGADRRAAVCRELTKTYE' A
#
# COMPACT_ATOMS: atom_id res chain seq x y z
N ASP A 1 -16.01 -2.77 -8.17
CA ASP A 1 -17.18 -2.52 -7.30
C ASP A 1 -16.94 -2.41 -5.80
N ARG A 2 -15.89 -2.96 -5.18
CA ARG A 2 -15.63 -2.72 -3.75
C ARG A 2 -14.14 -2.61 -3.47
N PHE A 3 -13.76 -1.61 -2.66
CA PHE A 3 -12.39 -1.41 -2.21
C PHE A 3 -12.36 -0.97 -0.74
N CYS A 4 -11.22 -1.16 -0.09
CA CYS A 4 -10.90 -0.65 1.24
C CYS A 4 -9.93 0.51 1.09
N PHE A 5 -10.25 1.65 1.70
CA PHE A 5 -9.33 2.78 1.76
C PHE A 5 -8.61 2.78 3.11
N GLU A 6 -7.31 2.53 3.09
CA GLU A 6 -6.46 2.43 4.28
C GLU A 6 -5.69 3.73 4.58
N GLY A 7 -5.68 4.68 3.64
CA GLY A 7 -4.97 5.94 3.79
C GLY A 7 -3.45 5.75 3.91
N PHE A 8 -2.81 6.49 4.81
CA PHE A 8 -1.36 6.43 5.02
C PHE A 8 -0.99 5.39 6.08
N LEU A 9 0.01 4.55 5.78
CA LEU A 9 0.58 3.62 6.74
C LEU A 9 1.42 4.34 7.81
N PRO A 10 1.49 3.78 9.04
CA PRO A 10 2.38 4.28 10.09
C PRO A 10 3.83 4.45 9.62
N ARG A 11 4.52 5.45 10.17
CA ARG A 11 5.90 5.77 9.75
C ARG A 11 6.92 4.76 10.24
N LYS A 12 6.74 4.21 11.43
CA LYS A 12 7.68 3.24 12.00
C LYS A 12 7.52 1.88 11.33
N ALA A 13 8.64 1.25 10.98
CA ALA A 13 8.64 -0.03 10.27
C ALA A 13 7.82 -1.12 10.98
N GLY A 14 7.96 -1.25 12.31
CA GLY A 14 7.21 -2.24 13.08
C GLY A 14 5.69 -2.00 13.08
N GLU A 15 5.27 -0.75 13.27
CA GLU A 15 3.85 -0.37 13.23
C GLU A 15 3.27 -0.54 11.82
N ARG A 16 4.04 -0.22 10.78
CA ARG A 16 3.67 -0.46 9.38
C ARG A 16 3.44 -1.94 9.11
N LEU A 17 4.37 -2.81 9.51
CA LEU A 17 4.24 -4.26 9.35
C LEU A 17 3.04 -4.81 10.12
N SER A 18 2.82 -4.33 11.35
CA SER A 18 1.63 -4.72 12.13
C SER A 18 0.34 -4.36 11.39
N LYS A 19 0.24 -3.11 10.90
CA LYS A 19 -0.94 -2.65 10.18
C LYS A 19 -1.17 -3.42 8.88
N LEU A 20 -0.11 -3.74 8.14
CA LEU A 20 -0.20 -4.56 6.93
C LEU A 20 -0.68 -5.98 7.25
N ARG A 21 -0.21 -6.59 8.34
CA ARG A 21 -0.64 -7.94 8.74
C ARG A 21 -2.11 -8.00 9.13
N GLU A 22 -2.63 -6.95 9.78
CA GLU A 22 -4.07 -6.85 10.11
C GLU A 22 -4.97 -6.94 8.88
N VAL A 23 -4.49 -6.48 7.72
CA VAL A 23 -5.26 -6.46 6.46
C VAL A 23 -4.78 -7.50 5.44
N GLY A 24 -3.88 -8.42 5.84
CA GLY A 24 -3.25 -9.40 4.93
C GLY A 24 -4.24 -10.32 4.22
N ASP A 25 -5.29 -10.71 4.93
CA ASP A 25 -6.36 -11.60 4.44
C ASP A 25 -7.51 -10.85 3.73
N GLU A 26 -7.40 -9.52 3.58
CA GLU A 26 -8.40 -8.76 2.85
C GLU A 26 -8.41 -9.15 1.37
N ARG A 27 -9.60 -9.51 0.89
CA ARG A 27 -9.82 -9.98 -0.49
C ARG A 27 -10.17 -8.85 -1.45
N ARG A 28 -10.68 -7.72 -0.93
CA ARG A 28 -11.00 -6.52 -1.71
C ARG A 28 -9.72 -5.80 -2.12
N THR A 29 -9.81 -4.99 -3.17
CA THR A 29 -8.72 -4.07 -3.53
C THR A 29 -8.50 -3.09 -2.39
N MET A 30 -7.25 -2.92 -1.97
CA MET A 30 -6.87 -1.96 -0.93
C MET A 30 -6.18 -0.76 -1.58
N VAL A 31 -6.52 0.44 -1.12
CA VAL A 31 -5.95 1.70 -1.60
C VAL A 31 -5.21 2.36 -0.45
N PHE A 32 -3.93 2.63 -0.68
CA PHE A 32 -3.03 3.28 0.26
C PHE A 32 -2.50 4.57 -0.37
N PHE A 33 -2.22 5.56 0.47
CA PHE A 33 -1.41 6.71 0.11
C PHE A 33 0.00 6.58 0.67
N GLU A 34 0.96 7.11 -0.08
CA GLU A 34 2.36 7.11 0.35
C GLU A 34 3.09 8.36 -0.16
N ALA A 35 4.06 8.82 0.64
CA ALA A 35 4.98 9.87 0.25
C ALA A 35 6.09 9.29 -0.65
N PRO A 36 6.60 10.04 -1.66
CA PRO A 36 7.57 9.50 -2.63
C PRO A 36 8.82 8.89 -1.99
N HIS A 37 9.36 9.52 -0.95
CA HIS A 37 10.57 9.06 -0.25
C HIS A 37 10.35 7.83 0.65
N ARG A 38 9.11 7.35 0.79
CA ARG A 38 8.77 6.16 1.58
C ARG A 38 8.30 4.99 0.72
N LEU A 39 8.11 5.21 -0.58
CA LEU A 39 7.45 4.26 -1.46
C LEU A 39 8.17 2.90 -1.48
N ASP A 40 9.48 2.89 -1.67
CA ASP A 40 10.29 1.67 -1.78
C ASP A 40 10.18 0.82 -0.51
N ASP A 41 10.36 1.45 0.67
CA ASP A 41 10.23 0.78 1.97
C ASP A 41 8.83 0.20 2.20
N THR A 42 7.80 0.92 1.75
CA THR A 42 6.42 0.49 1.90
C THR A 42 6.10 -0.66 0.94
N LEU A 43 6.56 -0.61 -0.31
CA LEU A 43 6.39 -1.71 -1.28
C LEU A 43 7.13 -2.98 -0.84
N ALA A 44 8.34 -2.85 -0.28
CA ALA A 44 9.08 -3.97 0.29
C ALA A 44 8.31 -4.62 1.45
N ALA A 45 7.77 -3.80 2.38
CA ALA A 45 6.95 -4.31 3.48
C ALA A 45 5.64 -4.95 2.99
N MET A 46 5.01 -4.41 1.95
CA MET A 46 3.83 -5.01 1.33
C MET A 46 4.15 -6.35 0.68
N ALA A 47 5.28 -6.48 -0.03
CA ALA A 47 5.70 -7.76 -0.62
C ALA A 47 6.04 -8.81 0.44
N GLU A 48 6.66 -8.41 1.56
CA GLU A 48 6.91 -9.29 2.71
C GLU A 48 5.60 -9.86 3.29
N VAL A 49 4.59 -9.01 3.48
CA VAL A 49 3.35 -9.38 4.18
C VAL A 49 2.30 -10.01 3.25
N PHE A 50 2.13 -9.47 2.04
CA PHE A 50 1.10 -9.90 1.10
C PHE A 50 1.58 -10.95 0.09
N GLY A 51 2.89 -11.19 0.04
CA GLY A 51 3.56 -12.06 -0.94
C GLY A 51 3.99 -11.30 -2.19
N ALA A 52 5.14 -11.70 -2.76
CA ALA A 52 5.74 -11.06 -3.92
C ALA A 52 4.89 -11.13 -5.20
N ASP A 53 3.99 -12.12 -5.29
CA ASP A 53 3.11 -12.31 -6.45
C ASP A 53 1.81 -11.49 -6.38
N ARG A 54 1.58 -10.75 -5.29
CA ARG A 54 0.39 -9.90 -5.15
C ARG A 54 0.43 -8.78 -6.17
N ARG A 55 -0.54 -8.76 -7.10
CA ARG A 55 -0.70 -7.67 -8.06
C ARG A 55 -0.95 -6.34 -7.35
N ALA A 56 -0.22 -5.32 -7.78
CA ALA A 56 -0.36 -3.94 -7.30
C ALA A 56 -0.21 -2.95 -8.47
N ALA A 57 -0.60 -1.70 -8.22
CA ALA A 57 -0.37 -0.57 -9.12
C ALA A 57 0.06 0.64 -8.31
N VAL A 58 0.99 1.43 -8.85
CA VAL A 58 1.41 2.71 -8.29
C VAL A 58 0.97 3.80 -9.26
N CYS A 59 0.12 4.71 -8.78
CA CYS A 59 -0.33 5.86 -9.57
C CYS A 59 0.33 7.14 -9.04
N ARG A 60 0.85 7.98 -9.92
CA ARG A 60 1.51 9.25 -9.58
C ARG A 60 0.84 10.37 -10.37
N GLU A 61 0.65 11.52 -9.74
CA GLU A 61 0.13 12.73 -10.42
C GLU A 61 -1.31 12.61 -10.97
N LEU A 62 -2.17 11.82 -10.30
CA LEU A 62 -3.58 11.51 -10.63
C LEU A 62 -4.50 12.71 -10.96
N THR A 63 -4.11 13.94 -10.67
CA THR A 63 -4.91 15.15 -10.95
C THR A 63 -4.36 16.02 -12.07
N LYS A 64 -3.19 15.69 -12.64
CA LYS A 64 -2.65 16.41 -13.80
C LYS A 64 -3.16 15.76 -15.07
N THR A 65 -3.46 16.58 -16.07
CA THR A 65 -4.15 16.21 -17.32
C THR A 65 -3.43 15.14 -18.16
N TYR A 66 -2.22 14.74 -17.81
CA TYR A 66 -1.45 13.71 -18.50
C TYR A 66 -0.88 12.74 -17.45
N GLU A 67 -1.49 11.56 -17.36
CA GLU A 67 -0.90 10.36 -16.75
C GLU A 67 -0.02 9.62 -17.77
#